data_AF-A0AAV3JN89-F1
#
_entry.id   AF-A0AAV3JN89-F1
#
_cell.length_a   1.000
_cell.length_b   1.000
_cell.length_c   1.000
_cell.angle_alpha   90.00
_cell.angle_beta   90.00
_cell.angle_gamma   90.00
#
_symmetry.space_group_name_H-M   'P 1'
#
loop_
_entity.id
_entity.type
_entity.pdbx_description
1 polymer ?
#
loop_
_entity_poly.entity_id
_entity_poly.type
_entity_poly.pdbx_seq_one_letter_code
_entity_poly.pdbx_strand_id
1 'polypeptide(L)' 'MMINYFAMQIELGWITIDDVPAFCRERVRKLIEVSTVGTEGK' A
#
# COMPACT_ATOMS: atom_id res chain seq x y z
N MET A 1 3.15 6.55 10.86
CA MET A 1 3.14 7.47 9.70
C MET A 1 4.18 7.09 8.62
N MET A 2 4.51 5.80 8.44
CA MET A 2 5.47 5.36 7.41
C MET A 2 4.85 4.37 6.41
N ILE A 3 3.88 3.58 6.88
CA ILE A 3 3.26 2.52 6.08
C ILE A 3 2.29 3.03 4.99
N ASN A 4 1.60 4.14 5.27
CA ASN A 4 0.70 4.78 4.30
C ASN A 4 1.48 5.33 3.10
N TYR A 5 2.73 5.78 3.31
CA TYR A 5 3.58 6.24 2.23
C TYR A 5 4.01 5.08 1.32
N PHE A 6 4.40 3.94 1.88
CA PHE A 6 4.73 2.76 1.07
C PHE A 6 3.54 2.28 0.23
N ALA A 7 2.33 2.25 0.78
CA ALA A 7 1.14 1.92 0.01
C ALA A 7 0.90 2.93 -1.12
N MET A 8 0.96 4.23 -0.84
CA MET A 8 0.81 5.28 -1.86
C MET A 8 1.89 5.19 -2.95
N GLN A 9 3.15 4.94 -2.60
CA GLN A 9 4.24 4.79 -3.57
C GLN A 9 4.04 3.57 -4.48
N ILE A 10 3.46 2.48 -3.96
CA ILE A 10 3.09 1.31 -4.77
C ILE A 10 1.93 1.65 -5.70
N GLU A 11 0.87 2.29 -5.19
CA GLU A 11 -0.30 2.71 -6.00
C GLU A 11 0.09 3.69 -7.12
N LEU A 12 1.05 4.58 -6.86
CA LEU A 12 1.62 5.51 -7.85
C LEU A 12 2.65 4.86 -8.79
N GLY A 13 2.98 3.58 -8.59
CA GLY A 13 3.95 2.84 -9.41
C GLY A 13 5.40 3.27 -9.23
N TRP A 14 5.75 3.95 -8.13
CA TRP A 14 7.11 4.41 -7.85
C TRP A 14 7.99 3.29 -7.28
N ILE A 15 7.40 2.35 -6.57
CA ILE A 15 8.07 1.18 -6.00
C ILE A 15 7.15 -0.04 -6.13
N THR A 16 7.70 -1.24 -5.92
CA THR A 16 6.92 -2.47 -5.82
C THR A 16 6.85 -2.96 -4.37
N ILE A 17 5.98 -3.94 -4.09
CA ILE A 17 5.90 -4.56 -2.76
C ILE A 17 7.20 -5.24 -2.33
N ASP A 18 8.11 -5.54 -3.27
CA ASP A 18 9.40 -6.15 -2.95
C ASP A 18 10.40 -5.12 -2.40
N ASP A 19 10.31 -3.86 -2.83
CA ASP A 19 11.09 -2.74 -2.29
C ASP A 19 10.70 -2.39 -0.83
N VAL A 20 9.54 -2.87 -0.38
CA VAL A 20 9.08 -2.68 1.00
C VAL A 20 9.77 -3.66 1.94
N PRO A 21 10.27 -3.22 3.11
CA PRO A 21 10.83 -4.10 4.13
C PRO A 21 9.91 -5.25 4.50
N ALA A 22 10.44 -6.47 4.63
CA ALA A 22 9.65 -7.70 4.79
C ALA A 22 8.59 -7.62 5.91
N PHE A 23 8.93 -7.02 7.06
CA PHE A 23 8.02 -6.86 8.20
C PHE A 23 6.85 -5.89 7.93
N CYS A 24 6.96 -5.02 6.92
CA CYS A 24 5.92 -4.08 6.51
C CYS A 24 5.04 -4.63 5.38
N ARG A 25 5.52 -5.60 4.59
CA ARG A 25 4.83 -6.08 3.37
C ARG A 25 3.39 -6.54 3.63
N GLU A 26 3.16 -7.31 4.68
CA GLU A 26 1.80 -7.79 5.01
C GLU A 26 0.85 -6.63 5.33
N ARG A 27 1.33 -5.67 6.14
CA ARG A 27 0.52 -4.53 6.55
C ARG A 27 0.27 -3.56 5.38
N VAL A 28 1.23 -3.42 4.46
CA VAL A 28 1.07 -2.61 3.23
C VAL A 28 0.07 -3.25 2.28
N ARG A 29 0.10 -4.58 2.11
CA ARG A 29 -0.89 -5.32 1.31
C ARG A 29 -2.32 -5.12 1.82
N LYS A 30 -2.54 -5.28 3.13
CA LYS A 30 -3.85 -5.04 3.76
C LYS A 30 -4.33 -3.61 3.55
N LEU A 31 -3.41 -2.65 3.58
CA LEU A 31 -3.76 -1.24 3.39
C LEU A 31 -4.16 -0.92 1.94
N ILE A 32 -3.44 -1.46 0.96
CA ILE A 32 -3.78 -1.34 -0.47
C ILE A 32 -5.16 -1.96 -0.73
N GLU A 33 -5.40 -3.17 -0.23
CA GLU A 33 -6.68 -3.88 -0.37
C GLU A 33 -7.85 -3.08 0.20
N VAL A 34 -7.69 -2.48 1.40
CA VAL A 34 -8.73 -1.62 2.02
C VAL A 34 -8.91 -0.30 1.27
N SER A 35 -7.84 0.29 0.72
CA SER A 35 -7.91 1.53 -0.07
C SER A 35 -8.71 1.36 -1.36
N THR A 36 -8.64 0.20 -2.01
CA THR A 36 -9.46 -0.10 -3.19
C THR A 36 -10.95 -0.13 -2.85
N VAL A 37 -11.33 -0.75 -1.73
CA VAL A 37 -12.73 -0.87 -1.27
C VAL A 37 -13.35 0.49 -0.94
N GLY A 38 -12.56 1.45 -0.45
CA GLY A 38 -13.04 2.82 -0.19
C GLY A 38 -13.22 3.70 -1.43
N THR A 39 -12.69 3.28 -2.59
CA THR A 39 -12.67 4.09 -3.81
C THR A 39 -13.82 3.76 -4.77
N GLU A 40 -14.46 2.59 -4.62
CA GLU A 40 -15.66 2.20 -5.40
C GLU A 40 -16.98 2.75 -4.81
N GLY A 41 -16.92 3.76 -3.94
CA GLY A 41 -18.06 4.31 -3.21
C GLY A 41 -18.33 5.81 -3.41
N LYS A 42 -18.00 6.37 -4.58
CA LYS A 42 -18.43 7.73 -4.98
C LYS A 42 -18.88 7.80 -6.43
#